data_AF-A0A957P9B3-F1
#
_entry.id   AF-A0A957P9B3-F1
#
_cell.length_a   1.000
_cell.length_b   1.000
_cell.length_c   1.000
_cell.angle_alpha   90.00
_cell.angle_beta   90.00
_cell.angle_gamma   90.00
#
_symmetry.space_group_name_H-M   'P 1'
#
loop_
_entity.id
_entity.type
_entity.pdbx_description
1 polymer ?
#
loop_
_entity_poly.entity_id
_entity_poly.type
_entity_poly.pdbx_seq_one_letter_code
_entity_poly.pdbx_strand_id
1 'polypeptide(L)'
;DSVMQRFESWRVVWRLWRDYPLLGVGPGGFFWRYPAYTLENGALDPNLRHPHNVWLEFAASWGVMGLGWLLALCWLLWRQRRPWDMNADMNARLATPSHTFAICWLTIGIGAGLVAGLMHGQVDAFMALADLAGWNWLALAILATNSPRTSDLHLRNVDNTACK
;
A
#
# COMPACT_ATOMS: atom_id res chain seq x y z
N ASP A 1 -18.80 8.13 -13.15
CA ASP A 1 -18.96 6.73 -13.60
C ASP A 1 -19.96 5.99 -12.75
N SER A 2 -20.86 5.25 -13.37
CA SER A 2 -21.68 4.25 -12.66
C SER A 2 -20.81 3.04 -12.26
N VAL A 3 -21.28 2.24 -11.30
CA VAL A 3 -20.63 0.98 -10.91
C VAL A 3 -20.42 0.06 -12.13
N MET A 4 -21.38 0.02 -13.05
CA MET A 4 -21.30 -0.79 -14.27
C MET A 4 -20.17 -0.33 -15.19
N GLN A 5 -20.01 0.97 -15.40
CA GLN A 5 -18.91 1.51 -16.23
C GLN A 5 -17.53 1.13 -15.69
N ARG A 6 -17.37 1.04 -14.37
CA ARG A 6 -16.12 0.58 -13.74
C ARG A 6 -15.84 -0.89 -14.01
N PHE A 7 -16.85 -1.75 -13.91
CA PHE A 7 -16.67 -3.16 -14.24
C PHE A 7 -16.33 -3.37 -15.72
N GLU A 8 -16.97 -2.61 -16.61
CA GLU A 8 -16.64 -2.65 -18.03
C GLU A 8 -15.21 -2.14 -18.31
N SER A 9 -14.78 -1.05 -17.67
CA SER A 9 -13.39 -0.59 -17.81
C SER A 9 -12.41 -1.63 -17.27
N TRP A 10 -12.72 -2.29 -16.15
CA TRP A 10 -11.88 -3.38 -15.62
C TRP A 10 -11.75 -4.56 -16.58
N ARG A 11 -12.83 -4.94 -17.28
CA ARG A 11 -12.78 -5.98 -18.33
C ARG A 11 -11.90 -5.55 -19.49
N VAL A 12 -11.98 -4.29 -19.91
CA VAL A 12 -11.12 -3.73 -20.97
C VAL A 12 -9.65 -3.74 -20.54
N VAL A 13 -9.35 -3.28 -19.32
CA VAL A 13 -7.99 -3.28 -18.76
C VAL A 13 -7.45 -4.72 -18.64
N TRP A 14 -8.29 -5.68 -18.28
CA TRP A 14 -7.92 -7.09 -18.27
C TRP A 14 -7.54 -7.62 -19.66
N ARG A 15 -8.29 -7.26 -20.70
CA ARG A 15 -7.93 -7.59 -22.10
C ARG A 15 -6.58 -6.96 -22.47
N LEU A 16 -6.37 -5.69 -22.12
CA LEU A 16 -5.10 -5.00 -22.34
C LEU A 16 -3.92 -5.71 -21.66
N TRP A 17 -4.08 -6.12 -20.39
CA TRP A 17 -3.03 -6.86 -19.68
C TRP A 17 -2.73 -8.22 -20.32
N ARG A 18 -3.75 -8.94 -20.81
CA ARG A 18 -3.55 -10.22 -21.50
C ARG A 18 -2.66 -10.12 -22.74
N ASP A 19 -2.67 -8.97 -23.42
CA ASP A 19 -1.84 -8.73 -24.59
C ASP A 19 -0.39 -8.33 -24.20
N TYR A 20 -0.19 -7.83 -22.98
CA TYR A 20 1.11 -7.44 -22.42
C TYR A 20 1.36 -8.01 -21.01
N PRO A 21 1.36 -9.34 -20.82
CA PRO A 21 1.25 -9.94 -19.49
C PRO A 21 2.49 -9.77 -18.62
N LEU A 22 3.68 -9.71 -19.23
CA LEU A 22 4.96 -9.72 -18.51
C LEU A 22 5.37 -8.35 -17.98
N LEU A 23 5.51 -7.38 -18.88
CA LEU A 23 5.99 -6.04 -18.58
C LEU A 23 4.87 -4.99 -18.55
N GLY A 24 3.65 -5.37 -18.90
CA GLY A 24 2.59 -4.40 -19.14
C GLY A 24 2.90 -3.51 -20.34
N VAL A 25 2.18 -2.40 -20.44
CA VAL A 25 2.39 -1.38 -21.47
C VAL A 25 3.46 -0.35 -21.08
N GLY A 26 4.10 -0.53 -19.93
CA GLY A 26 5.13 0.35 -19.38
C GLY A 26 4.56 1.54 -18.59
N PRO A 27 5.40 2.22 -17.78
CA PRO A 27 5.01 3.41 -17.03
C PRO A 27 4.45 4.50 -17.95
N GLY A 28 3.24 4.99 -17.67
CA GLY A 28 2.56 5.99 -18.49
C GLY A 28 2.03 5.49 -19.84
N GLY A 29 2.31 4.23 -20.22
CA GLY A 29 1.85 3.63 -21.47
C GLY A 29 0.35 3.33 -21.49
N PHE A 30 -0.28 3.23 -20.32
CA PHE A 30 -1.72 2.94 -20.18
C PHE A 30 -2.58 3.92 -20.97
N PHE A 31 -2.35 5.23 -20.78
CA PHE A 31 -3.09 6.28 -21.45
C PHE A 31 -3.02 6.18 -22.99
N TRP A 32 -1.90 5.72 -23.52
CA TRP A 32 -1.70 5.60 -24.97
C TRP A 32 -2.31 4.34 -25.57
N ARG A 33 -2.39 3.25 -24.79
CA ARG A 33 -2.82 1.94 -25.29
C ARG A 33 -4.27 1.62 -24.97
N TYR A 34 -4.80 2.10 -23.84
CA TYR A 34 -6.16 1.86 -23.39
C TYR A 34 -7.26 2.27 -24.40
N PRO A 35 -7.20 3.44 -25.08
CA PRO A 35 -8.24 3.86 -26.02
C PRO A 35 -8.47 2.85 -27.17
N ALA A 36 -7.44 2.12 -27.58
CA ALA A 36 -7.56 1.10 -28.63
C ALA A 36 -8.47 -0.07 -28.23
N TYR A 37 -8.66 -0.31 -26.93
CA TYR A 37 -9.47 -1.41 -26.39
C TYR A 37 -10.87 -0.97 -25.96
N THR A 38 -11.17 0.34 -26.01
CA THR A 38 -12.50 0.90 -25.72
C THR A 38 -13.35 1.14 -26.96
N LEU A 39 -12.80 0.95 -28.18
CA LEU A 39 -13.49 1.24 -29.45
C LEU A 39 -14.82 0.47 -29.61
N GLU A 40 -14.89 -0.75 -29.09
CA GLU A 40 -16.09 -1.57 -29.11
C GLU A 40 -17.14 -1.14 -28.06
N ASN A 41 -16.75 -0.29 -27.11
CA ASN A 41 -17.54 0.05 -25.94
C ASN A 41 -17.60 1.57 -25.75
N GLY A 42 -18.40 2.24 -26.59
CA GLY A 42 -18.50 3.70 -26.68
C GLY A 42 -19.03 4.43 -25.43
N ALA A 43 -19.43 3.68 -24.39
CA ALA A 43 -19.82 4.23 -23.09
C ALA A 43 -18.64 4.40 -22.11
N LEU A 44 -17.45 3.91 -22.47
CA LEU A 44 -16.23 4.06 -21.69
C LEU A 44 -15.47 5.32 -22.10
N ASP A 45 -14.94 6.04 -21.11
CA ASP A 45 -14.08 7.20 -21.37
C ASP A 45 -12.74 6.74 -21.98
N PRO A 46 -12.42 7.10 -23.24
CA PRO A 46 -11.14 6.75 -23.83
C PRO A 46 -9.97 7.47 -23.16
N ASN A 47 -10.19 8.61 -22.50
CA ASN A 47 -9.15 9.39 -21.83
C ASN A 47 -8.90 8.96 -20.38
N LEU A 48 -9.39 7.77 -19.99
CA LEU A 48 -9.15 7.21 -18.67
C LEU A 48 -7.64 7.09 -18.42
N ARG A 49 -7.17 7.71 -17.34
CA ARG A 49 -5.73 7.76 -17.01
C ARG A 49 -5.27 6.59 -16.16
N HIS A 50 -6.17 6.06 -15.34
CA HIS A 50 -5.88 5.04 -14.35
C HIS A 50 -7.03 4.04 -14.28
N PRO A 51 -6.74 2.73 -14.29
CA PRO A 51 -7.71 1.75 -13.84
C PRO A 51 -7.99 2.05 -12.37
N HIS A 52 -9.22 2.39 -12.01
CA HIS A 52 -9.62 2.65 -10.62
C HIS A 52 -9.62 1.37 -9.75
N ASN A 53 -8.51 0.64 -9.77
CA ASN A 53 -8.24 -0.63 -9.13
C ASN A 53 -6.72 -0.87 -9.14
N VAL A 54 -6.12 -0.81 -7.96
CA VAL A 54 -4.66 -0.94 -7.78
C VAL A 54 -4.08 -2.18 -8.47
N TRP A 55 -4.75 -3.32 -8.44
CA TRP A 55 -4.23 -4.55 -9.06
C TRP A 55 -4.16 -4.43 -10.57
N LEU A 56 -5.22 -3.92 -11.18
CA LEU A 56 -5.28 -3.72 -12.63
C LEU A 56 -4.32 -2.64 -13.09
N GLU A 57 -4.11 -1.61 -12.27
CA GLU A 57 -3.15 -0.55 -12.53
C GLU A 57 -1.71 -1.09 -12.58
N PHE A 58 -1.30 -1.87 -11.59
CA PHE A 58 0.03 -2.49 -11.59
C PHE A 58 0.17 -3.56 -12.68
N ALA A 59 -0.88 -4.35 -12.93
CA ALA A 59 -0.88 -5.36 -13.99
C ALA A 59 -0.78 -4.71 -15.38
N ALA A 60 -1.58 -3.70 -15.69
CA ALA A 60 -1.56 -3.05 -17.00
C ALA A 60 -0.23 -2.31 -17.22
N SER A 61 0.32 -1.64 -16.19
CA SER A 61 1.50 -0.79 -16.34
C SER A 61 2.82 -1.56 -16.31
N TRP A 62 2.93 -2.60 -15.45
CA TRP A 62 4.17 -3.35 -15.21
C TRP A 62 4.02 -4.87 -15.34
N GLY A 63 2.85 -5.36 -15.72
CA GLY A 63 2.58 -6.78 -15.90
C GLY A 63 2.70 -7.58 -14.60
N VAL A 64 3.06 -8.85 -14.75
CA VAL A 64 3.33 -9.76 -13.63
C VAL A 64 4.43 -9.24 -12.70
N MET A 65 5.42 -8.51 -13.21
CA MET A 65 6.48 -7.93 -12.36
C MET A 65 5.90 -6.92 -11.38
N GLY A 66 5.00 -6.04 -11.84
CA GLY A 66 4.32 -5.07 -10.98
C GLY A 66 3.45 -5.74 -9.91
N LEU A 67 2.69 -6.78 -10.31
CA LEU A 67 1.89 -7.56 -9.37
C LEU A 67 2.75 -8.28 -8.33
N GLY A 68 3.84 -8.91 -8.76
CA GLY A 68 4.79 -9.59 -7.87
C GLY A 68 5.41 -8.62 -6.86
N TRP A 69 5.78 -7.43 -7.32
CA TRP A 69 6.27 -6.37 -6.44
C TRP A 69 5.22 -5.93 -5.41
N LEU A 70 3.98 -5.69 -5.83
CA LEU A 70 2.90 -5.28 -4.94
C LEU A 70 2.58 -6.37 -3.89
N LEU A 71 2.53 -7.64 -4.32
CA LEU A 71 2.34 -8.78 -3.44
C LEU A 71 3.50 -8.93 -2.44
N ALA A 72 4.75 -8.76 -2.89
CA ALA A 72 5.91 -8.79 -2.02
C ALA A 72 5.88 -7.67 -0.96
N LEU A 73 5.43 -6.47 -1.35
CA LEU A 73 5.22 -5.36 -0.42
C LEU A 73 4.14 -5.71 0.62
N CYS A 74 2.96 -6.17 0.19
CA CYS A 74 1.90 -6.60 1.10
C CYS A 74 2.37 -7.73 2.04
N TRP A 75 3.14 -8.69 1.53
CA TRP A 75 3.69 -9.78 2.31
C TRP A 75 4.72 -9.31 3.34
N LEU A 76 5.61 -8.38 2.97
CA LEU A 76 6.58 -7.80 3.89
C LEU A 76 5.88 -7.07 5.03
N LEU A 77 4.86 -6.26 4.73
CA LEU A 77 4.05 -5.56 5.73
C LEU A 77 3.28 -6.54 6.61
N TRP A 78 2.75 -7.62 6.04
CA TRP A 78 2.10 -8.69 6.80
C TRP A 78 3.09 -9.41 7.73
N ARG A 79 4.30 -9.73 7.27
CA ARG A 79 5.33 -10.39 8.07
C ARG A 79 5.87 -9.51 9.19
N GLN A 80 5.87 -8.20 9.00
CA GLN A 80 6.21 -7.23 10.04
C GLN A 80 5.10 -7.04 11.08
N ARG A 81 3.93 -7.69 10.92
CA ARG A 81 2.94 -7.83 11.99
C ARG A 81 3.53 -8.72 13.07
N ARG A 82 4.27 -8.11 13.98
CA ARG A 82 4.52 -8.73 15.27
C ARG A 82 3.16 -8.93 15.95
N PRO A 83 2.95 -9.99 16.74
CA PRO A 83 1.92 -9.93 17.76
C PRO A 83 2.31 -8.74 18.64
N TRP A 84 1.73 -7.58 18.33
CA TRP A 84 1.80 -6.41 19.18
C TRP A 84 1.08 -6.85 20.44
N ASP A 85 1.83 -7.32 21.43
CA ASP A 85 1.31 -7.46 22.78
C ASP A 85 1.12 -6.03 23.30
N MET A 86 0.04 -5.40 22.80
CA MET A 86 -0.25 -3.98 23.01
C MET A 86 -0.25 -3.68 24.51
N ASN A 87 -0.67 -4.64 25.33
CA ASN A 87 -0.67 -4.50 26.78
C ASN A 87 0.75 -4.43 27.36
N ALA A 88 1.68 -5.30 26.91
CA ALA A 88 3.05 -5.30 27.40
C ALA A 88 3.86 -4.07 26.94
N ASP A 89 3.76 -3.70 25.65
CA ASP A 89 4.50 -2.55 25.10
C ASP A 89 3.89 -1.22 25.58
N MET A 90 2.56 -1.11 25.67
CA MET A 90 1.91 0.11 26.17
C MET A 90 2.18 0.30 27.67
N ASN A 91 2.16 -0.75 28.50
CA ASN A 91 2.52 -0.63 29.91
C ASN A 91 3.99 -0.22 30.10
N ALA A 92 4.92 -0.74 29.30
CA ALA A 92 6.33 -0.34 29.34
C ALA A 92 6.54 1.13 28.90
N ARG A 93 5.71 1.63 27.98
CA ARG A 93 5.81 3.00 27.43
C ARG A 93 5.07 4.04 28.27
N LEU A 94 3.96 3.67 28.90
CA LEU A 94 3.21 4.48 29.86
C LEU A 94 4.01 4.76 31.16
N ALA A 95 5.02 3.93 31.47
CA ALA A 95 5.96 4.19 32.56
C ALA A 95 6.86 5.42 32.34
N THR A 96 6.91 5.97 31.10
CA THR A 96 7.65 7.21 30.75
C THR A 96 6.70 8.24 30.11
N PRO A 97 6.17 9.25 30.85
CA PRO A 97 4.77 9.65 30.63
C PRO A 97 4.42 10.74 29.60
N SER A 98 5.28 11.18 28.68
CA SER A 98 4.87 12.25 27.73
C SER A 98 5.09 11.96 26.26
N HIS A 99 6.31 11.59 25.83
CA HIS A 99 6.62 11.45 24.41
C HIS A 99 6.31 10.06 23.83
N THR A 100 6.41 9.01 24.64
CA THR A 100 6.32 7.62 24.17
C THR A 100 4.88 7.20 23.83
N PHE A 101 3.89 7.74 24.55
CA PHE A 101 2.47 7.50 24.30
C PHE A 101 2.01 8.12 22.98
N ALA A 102 2.41 9.37 22.70
CA ALA A 102 2.07 10.06 21.45
C ALA A 102 2.62 9.33 20.22
N ILE A 103 3.86 8.82 20.29
CA ILE A 103 4.48 8.06 19.20
C ILE A 103 3.70 6.75 18.91
N CYS A 104 3.19 6.06 19.93
CA CYS A 104 2.40 4.85 19.72
C CYS A 104 1.11 5.11 18.94
N TRP A 105 0.33 6.09 19.39
CA TRP A 105 -0.92 6.45 18.71
C TRP A 105 -0.68 6.96 17.29
N LEU A 106 0.42 7.70 17.08
CA LEU A 106 0.82 8.11 15.74
C LEU A 106 1.11 6.89 14.84
N THR A 107 1.88 5.91 15.31
CA THR A 107 2.17 4.70 14.51
C THR A 107 0.92 3.89 14.20
N ILE A 108 0.00 3.74 15.16
CA ILE A 108 -1.28 3.07 14.93
C ILE A 108 -2.11 3.83 13.89
N GLY A 109 -2.18 5.17 14.02
CA GLY A 109 -2.91 6.03 13.10
C GLY A 109 -2.38 5.96 11.67
N ILE A 110 -1.05 6.03 11.49
CA ILE A 110 -0.41 5.90 10.17
C ILE A 110 -0.66 4.51 9.58
N GLY A 111 -0.53 3.45 10.39
CA GLY A 111 -0.82 2.08 9.95
C GLY A 111 -2.27 1.89 9.50
N ALA A 112 -3.23 2.40 10.28
CA ALA A 112 -4.64 2.38 9.92
C ALA A 112 -4.93 3.19 8.65
N GLY A 113 -4.31 4.36 8.50
CA GLY A 113 -4.41 5.20 7.31
C GLY A 113 -3.94 4.50 6.03
N LEU A 114 -2.81 3.78 6.08
CA LEU A 114 -2.32 2.99 4.94
C LEU A 114 -3.28 1.86 4.56
N VAL A 115 -3.87 1.18 5.54
CA VAL A 115 -4.87 0.12 5.28
C VAL A 115 -6.13 0.71 4.65
N ALA A 116 -6.64 1.81 5.21
CA ALA A 116 -7.80 2.51 4.66
C ALA A 116 -7.53 3.01 3.24
N GLY A 117 -6.35 3.57 2.99
CA GLY A 117 -5.89 3.99 1.67
C GLY A 117 -5.83 2.85 0.67
N LEU A 118 -5.28 1.69 1.06
CA LEU A 118 -5.25 0.50 0.22
C LEU A 118 -6.67 0.01 -0.14
N MET A 119 -7.60 0.03 0.83
CA MET A 119 -8.99 -0.32 0.59
C MET A 119 -9.67 0.67 -0.36
N HIS A 120 -9.41 1.97 -0.21
CA HIS A 120 -9.89 3.02 -1.13
C HIS A 120 -9.30 2.85 -2.54
N GLY A 121 -8.02 2.47 -2.63
CA GLY A 121 -7.31 2.18 -3.89
C GLY A 121 -7.88 1.03 -4.72
N GLN A 122 -8.82 0.25 -4.17
CA GLN A 122 -9.56 -0.75 -4.95
C GLN A 122 -10.57 -0.12 -5.91
N VAL A 123 -10.97 1.12 -5.65
CA VAL A 123 -12.01 1.85 -6.38
C VAL A 123 -11.57 3.25 -6.82
N ASP A 124 -10.30 3.60 -6.61
CA ASP A 124 -9.74 4.90 -6.95
C ASP A 124 -8.22 4.82 -7.20
N ALA A 125 -7.64 5.85 -7.83
CA ALA A 125 -6.21 5.93 -8.10
C ALA A 125 -5.45 6.36 -6.82
N PHE A 126 -5.25 5.43 -5.88
CA PHE A 126 -4.62 5.78 -4.59
C PHE A 126 -3.09 5.60 -4.58
N MET A 127 -2.55 4.64 -5.33
CA MET A 127 -1.14 4.23 -5.23
C MET A 127 -0.26 4.71 -6.39
N ALA A 128 -0.86 5.07 -7.53
CA ALA A 128 -0.13 5.28 -8.78
C ALA A 128 0.10 6.74 -9.15
N LEU A 129 -0.58 7.67 -8.50
CA LEU A 129 -0.27 9.10 -8.59
C LEU A 129 1.01 9.37 -7.79
N ALA A 130 1.95 10.09 -8.40
CA ALA A 130 3.32 10.24 -7.85
C ALA A 130 3.34 10.95 -6.49
N ASP A 131 2.45 11.90 -6.27
CA ASP A 131 2.26 12.62 -5.01
C ASP A 131 1.74 11.71 -3.90
N LEU A 132 0.68 10.94 -4.17
CA LEU A 132 0.11 9.96 -3.25
C LEU A 132 1.10 8.83 -2.94
N ALA A 133 1.82 8.34 -3.96
CA ALA A 133 2.90 7.38 -3.78
C ALA A 133 3.96 7.94 -2.82
N GLY A 134 4.37 9.20 -2.98
CA GLY A 134 5.30 9.88 -2.08
C GLY A 134 4.81 9.89 -0.63
N TRP A 135 3.54 10.22 -0.39
CA TRP A 135 2.94 10.19 0.95
C TRP A 135 2.89 8.78 1.54
N ASN A 136 2.53 7.78 0.74
CA ASN A 136 2.50 6.38 1.18
C ASN A 136 3.91 5.87 1.55
N TRP A 137 4.92 6.22 0.77
CA TRP A 137 6.32 5.88 1.08
C TRP A 137 6.84 6.57 2.34
N LEU A 138 6.49 7.85 2.53
CA LEU A 138 6.84 8.58 3.75
C LEU A 138 6.19 7.92 4.98
N ALA A 139 4.90 7.59 4.91
CA ALA A 139 4.19 6.88 5.96
C ALA A 139 4.85 5.53 6.30
N LEU A 140 5.21 4.75 5.27
CA LEU A 140 5.94 3.49 5.44
C LEU A 140 7.33 3.68 6.08
N ALA A 141 8.07 4.71 5.67
CA ALA A 141 9.37 5.02 6.24
C ALA A 141 9.28 5.40 7.72
N ILE A 142 8.27 6.19 8.11
CA ILE A 142 7.99 6.54 9.51
C ILE A 142 7.65 5.28 10.33
N LEU A 143 6.85 4.36 9.80
CA LEU A 143 6.54 3.11 10.49
C LEU A 143 7.79 2.20 10.65
N ALA A 144 8.62 2.14 9.62
CA ALA A 144 9.83 1.33 9.63
C ALA A 144 10.88 1.84 10.65
N THR A 145 10.98 3.15 10.86
CA THR A 145 11.93 3.75 11.82
C THR A 145 11.42 3.74 13.26
N ASN A 146 10.11 3.77 13.49
CA ASN A 146 9.52 3.77 14.84
C ASN A 146 9.27 2.37 15.43
N SER A 147 9.62 1.31 14.69
CA SER A 147 9.50 -0.06 15.17
C SER A 147 10.63 -0.40 16.17
N PRO A 148 10.32 -0.79 17.43
CA PRO A 148 11.35 -1.08 18.42
C PRO A 148 12.22 -2.27 17.98
N ARG A 149 13.54 -2.09 17.94
CA ARG A 149 14.49 -3.15 17.60
C ARG A 149 14.59 -4.16 18.75
N THR A 150 14.66 -5.45 18.42
CA THR A 150 14.79 -6.54 19.38
C THR A 150 16.05 -6.46 20.25
N SER A 151 17.10 -5.80 19.78
CA SER A 151 18.31 -5.51 20.57
C SER A 151 18.00 -4.64 21.78
N ASP A 152 17.10 -3.67 21.64
CA ASP A 152 16.87 -2.63 22.64
C ASP A 152 15.99 -3.16 23.78
N LEU A 153 15.13 -4.13 23.49
CA LEU A 153 14.35 -4.87 24.49
C LEU A 153 15.22 -5.80 25.33
N HIS A 154 16.27 -6.38 24.75
CA HIS A 154 17.17 -7.28 25.47
C HIS A 154 18.08 -6.51 26.44
N LEU A 155 18.64 -5.37 26.00
CA LEU A 155 19.46 -4.49 26.86
C LEU A 155 18.65 -3.94 28.05
N ARG A 156 17.41 -3.49 27.82
CA ARG A 156 16.52 -3.03 28.90
C ARG A 156 16.23 -4.11 29.95
N ASN A 157 16.16 -5.37 29.55
CA ASN A 157 15.93 -6.48 30.50
C ASN A 157 17.18 -6.82 31.31
N VAL A 158 18.38 -6.69 30.72
CA VAL A 158 19.66 -6.89 31.41
C VAL A 158 19.90 -5.77 32.44
N ASP A 159 19.64 -4.52 32.07
CA ASP A 159 19.83 -3.38 33.00
C ASP A 159 18.87 -3.43 34.19
N ASN A 160 17.63 -3.90 33.99
CA ASN A 160 16.65 -4.08 35.06
C ASN A 160 16.95 -5.27 35.99
N THR A 161 17.73 -6.25 35.54
CA THR A 161 18.14 -7.40 36.36
C THR A 161 19.44 -7.16 37.11
N ALA A 162 20.30 -6.25 36.63
CA ALA A 162 21.54 -5.84 37.31
C ALA A 162 21.31 -4.90 38.52
N CYS A 163 20.11 -4.31 38.65
CA CYS A 163 19.76 -3.38 39.74
C CYS A 163 18.93 -4.05 40.87
N LYS A 164 18.82 -5.38 40.89
CA LYS A 164 18.20 -6.15 41.98
C LYS A 164 19.24 -7.02 42.68
#